data_AF-A0A928VDB2-F1
#
_entry.id   AF-A0A928VDB2-F1
#
_cell.length_a   1.000
_cell.length_b   1.000
_cell.length_c   1.000
_cell.angle_alpha   90.00
_cell.angle_beta   90.00
_cell.angle_gamma   90.00
#
_symmetry.space_group_name_H-M   'P 1'
#
loop_
_entity.id
_entity.type
_entity.pdbx_description
1 polymer ?
#
loop_
_entity_poly.entity_id
_entity_poly.type
_entity_poly.pdbx_seq_one_letter_code
_entity_poly.pdbx_strand_id
1 'polypeptide(L)' 'MAVKVLIPTPLQKLTNDQATVECNGETISALLESLEASCPGI' A
#
# COMPACT_ATOMS: atom_id res chain seq x y z
N MET A 1 0.33 4.07 13.84
CA MET A 1 0.32 5.35 13.09
C MET A 1 -0.06 5.06 11.65
N ALA A 2 -0.88 5.89 11.01
CA ALA A 2 -1.18 5.74 9.59
C ALA A 2 0.00 6.31 8.78
N VAL A 3 0.61 5.46 7.94
CA VAL A 3 1.70 5.83 7.05
C VAL A 3 1.15 5.90 5.64
N LYS A 4 1.46 6.99 4.94
CA LYS A 4 1.02 7.21 3.57
C LYS A 4 2.11 6.75 2.62
N VAL A 5 1.87 5.65 1.91
CA VAL A 5 2.82 5.06 0.97
C VAL A 5 2.54 5.63 -0.42
N LEU A 6 3.53 6.27 -1.01
CA LEU A 6 3.48 6.76 -2.39
C LEU A 6 3.66 5.57 -3.33
N ILE A 7 2.64 5.31 -4.16
CA ILE A 7 2.67 4.20 -5.10
C ILE A 7 3.21 4.69 -6.44
N PRO A 8 4.32 4.12 -6.94
CA PRO A 8 4.87 4.48 -8.23
C PRO A 8 3.87 4.11 -9.33
N THR A 9 3.80 4.93 -10.39
CA THR A 9 2.90 4.76 -11.55
C THR A 9 2.76 3.34 -12.10
N PRO A 10 3.82 2.51 -12.22
CA PRO A 10 3.64 1.11 -12.66
C PRO A 10 2.81 0.25 -11.70
N LEU A 11 2.84 0.54 -10.40
CA LEU A 11 2.12 -0.21 -9.36
C LEU A 11 0.72 0.36 -9.06
N GLN A 12 0.38 1.54 -9.61
CA GLN A 12 -0.95 2.14 -9.46
C GLN A 12 -2.05 1.23 -10.00
N LYS A 13 -1.79 0.48 -11.09
CA LYS A 13 -2.75 -0.50 -11.63
C LYS A 13 -3.10 -1.62 -10.66
N LEU A 14 -2.19 -1.96 -9.75
CA LEU A 14 -2.39 -3.01 -8.74
C LEU A 14 -3.04 -2.44 -7.46
N THR A 15 -3.02 -1.11 -7.30
CA THR A 15 -3.54 -0.39 -6.14
C THR A 15 -4.76 0.47 -6.51
N ASN A 16 -5.62 -0.03 -7.41
CA ASN A 16 -6.86 0.65 -7.83
C ASN A 16 -6.64 2.08 -8.38
N ASP A 17 -5.56 2.28 -9.12
CA ASP A 17 -5.13 3.57 -9.67
C ASP A 17 -4.91 4.66 -8.59
N GLN A 18 -4.64 4.24 -7.34
CA GLN A 18 -4.36 5.17 -6.24
C GLN A 18 -2.88 5.54 -6.21
N ALA A 19 -2.59 6.84 -6.34
CA ALA A 19 -1.24 7.36 -6.21
C ALA A 19 -0.69 7.28 -4.77
N THR A 20 -1.57 7.21 -3.76
CA THR A 20 -1.19 7.09 -2.36
C THR A 20 -2.14 6.15 -1.63
N VAL A 21 -1.58 5.17 -0.92
CA VAL A 21 -2.34 4.26 -0.06
C VAL A 21 -1.99 4.55 1.40
N GLU A 22 -3.00 4.67 2.24
CA GLU A 22 -2.83 4.78 3.69
C GLU A 22 -2.90 3.40 4.32
N CYS A 23 -1.85 3.04 5.06
CA CYS A 23 -1.75 1.75 5.71
C CYS A 23 -1.09 1.90 7.08
N ASN A 24 -1.40 0.97 7.96
CA ASN A 24 -1.06 1.04 9.37
C ASN A 24 -0.18 -0.16 9.71
N GLY A 25 1.03 0.09 10.19
CA GLY A 25 1.94 -0.96 10.62
C GLY A 25 3.12 -0.39 11.39
N GLU A 26 3.63 -1.15 12.34
CA GLU A 26 4.81 -0.77 13.12
C GLU A 26 6.12 -1.19 12.43
N THR A 27 6.03 -2.16 11.51
CA THR A 27 7.16 -2.71 10.75
C THR A 27 6.85 -2.69 9.26
N ILE A 28 7.90 -2.74 8.44
CA ILE A 28 7.78 -2.78 6.98
C ILE A 28 6.97 -4.00 6.53
N SER A 29 7.13 -5.14 7.20
CA SER A 29 6.34 -6.35 6.94
C SER A 29 4.86 -6.14 7.22
N ALA A 30 4.50 -5.54 8.36
CA ALA A 30 3.09 -5.26 8.70
C ALA A 30 2.45 -4.23 7.75
N LEU A 31 3.24 -3.27 7.26
CA LEU A 31 2.79 -2.33 6.22
C LEU A 31 2.53 -3.05 4.89
N LEU A 32 3.41 -3.97 4.47
CA LEU A 32 3.20 -4.78 3.26
C LEU A 32 1.96 -5.67 3.38
N GLU A 33 1.76 -6.35 4.52
CA GLU A 33 0.57 -7.16 4.75
C GLU A 33 -0.72 -6.34 4.72
N SER A 34 -0.70 -5.13 5.29
CA SER A 34 -1.83 -4.20 5.19
C SER A 34 -2.07 -3.72 3.76
N LEU A 35 -0.99 -3.49 3.00
CA LEU A 35 -1.08 -3.08 1.59
C LEU A 35 -1.70 -4.20 0.74
N GLU A 36 -1.23 -5.44 0.92
CA GLU A 36 -1.72 -6.63 0.23
C GLU A 36 -3.18 -6.94 0.60
N ALA A 37 -3.55 -6.78 1.88
CA ALA A 37 -4.94 -6.94 2.31
C ALA A 37 -5.88 -5.90 1.68
N SER A 38 -5.39 -4.68 1.43
CA SER A 38 -6.19 -3.60 0.84
C SER A 38 -6.20 -3.64 -0.70
N CYS A 39 -5.15 -4.17 -1.32
CA CYS A 39 -4.93 -4.23 -2.75
C CYS A 39 -4.28 -5.57 -3.10
N PRO A 40 -5.07 -6.65 -3.26
CA PRO A 40 -4.53 -7.98 -3.48
C PRO A 40 -3.75 -8.06 -4.80
N GLY A 41 -2.47 -8.41 -4.71
CA GLY A 41 -1.56 -8.55 -5.85
C GLY A 41 -0.44 -7.52 -5.96
N ILE A 42 -0.03 -6.85 -4.86
CA ILE A 42 1.10 -5.90 -4.83
C ILE A 42 2.39 -6.50 -4.24
#